data_AF-A0A0D7EAX9-F1
#
_entry.id   AF-A0A0D7EAX9-F1
#
_cell.length_a   1.000
_cell.length_b   1.000
_cell.length_c   1.000
_cell.angle_alpha   90.00
_cell.angle_beta   90.00
_cell.angle_gamma   90.00
#
_symmetry.space_group_name_H-M   'P 1'
#
loop_
_entity.id
_entity.type
_entity.pdbx_description
1 polymer ?
#
loop_
_entity_poly.entity_id
_entity_poly.type
_entity_poly.pdbx_seq_one_letter_code
_entity_poly.pdbx_strand_id
1 'polypeptide(L)'
;MSQRIFFAHANGFPSATYRKLFDALAPEFRVTHMDRHGHNPRFPVDDNWNNLLDELFEQLDRLHEPVWGVGHSFGGMLHYRAA
;
A
#
# COMPACT_ATOMS: atom_id res chain seq x y z
N MET A 1 -7.22 -1.16 21.03
CA MET A 1 -6.04 -1.44 20.18
C MET A 1 -6.21 -0.61 18.92
N SER A 2 -5.22 0.18 18.52
CA SER A 2 -5.30 0.95 17.27
C SER A 2 -5.26 -0.03 16.08
N GLN A 3 -6.18 0.11 15.13
CA GLN A 3 -6.21 -0.74 13.94
C GLN A 3 -5.12 -0.31 12.95
N ARG A 4 -4.56 -1.25 12.20
CA ARG A 4 -3.53 -0.95 11.19
C ARG A 4 -4.16 -0.71 9.82
N ILE A 5 -3.76 0.40 9.19
CA ILE A 5 -3.98 0.65 7.76
C ILE A 5 -2.69 0.30 7.02
N PHE A 6 -2.82 -0.42 5.90
CA PHE A 6 -1.79 -0.45 4.88
C PHE A 6 -2.23 0.42 3.72
N PHE A 7 -1.46 1.48 3.43
CA PHE A 7 -1.78 2.44 2.39
C PHE A 7 -0.97 2.20 1.12
N ALA A 8 -1.66 2.04 -0.02
CA ALA A 8 -1.07 1.99 -1.35
C ALA A 8 -1.38 3.28 -2.14
N HIS A 9 -0.33 3.91 -2.67
CA HIS A 9 -0.42 5.20 -3.32
C HIS A 9 -0.92 5.12 -4.79
N ALA A 10 -1.31 6.25 -5.37
CA ALA A 10 -1.62 6.33 -6.80
C ALA A 10 -0.35 6.32 -7.67
N ASN A 11 -0.45 5.83 -8.91
CA ASN A 11 0.68 5.79 -9.84
C ASN A 11 1.29 7.19 -10.05
N GLY A 12 2.60 7.32 -9.90
CA GLY A 12 3.32 8.60 -10.01
C GLY A 12 3.28 9.50 -8.78
N PHE A 13 2.58 9.13 -7.70
CA PHE A 13 2.47 9.90 -6.46
C PHE A 13 2.99 9.08 -5.28
N PRO A 14 4.27 9.19 -4.86
CA PRO A 14 4.81 8.38 -3.77
C PRO A 14 4.06 8.62 -2.46
N SER A 15 4.14 7.67 -1.51
CA SER A 15 3.35 7.74 -0.27
C SER A 15 3.60 9.00 0.56
N ALA A 16 4.79 9.61 0.46
CA ALA A 16 5.11 10.88 1.10
C ALA A 16 4.13 12.02 0.73
N THR A 17 3.52 11.99 -0.45
CA THR A 17 2.49 12.96 -0.88
C THR A 17 1.24 12.93 0.02
N TYR A 18 0.99 11.80 0.69
CA TYR A 18 -0.19 11.60 1.55
C TYR A 18 0.09 11.87 3.03
N ARG A 19 1.25 12.44 3.39
CA ARG A 19 1.61 12.70 4.80
C ARG A 19 0.51 13.42 5.58
N LYS A 20 -0.11 14.46 5.00
CA LYS A 20 -1.21 15.19 5.66
C LYS A 20 -2.42 14.29 5.99
N LEU A 21 -2.71 13.31 5.14
CA LEU A 21 -3.74 12.30 5.41
C LEU A 21 -3.29 11.35 6.53
N PHE A 22 -2.05 10.88 6.50
CA PHE A 22 -1.53 9.99 7.54
C PHE A 22 -1.50 10.65 8.92
N ASP A 23 -1.10 11.92 8.99
CA ASP A 23 -1.10 12.71 10.22
C ASP A 23 -2.53 12.86 10.79
N ALA A 24 -3.53 13.01 9.92
CA ALA A 24 -4.92 13.09 10.33
C ALA A 24 -5.49 11.75 10.83
N LEU A 25 -4.95 10.62 10.34
CA LEU A 25 -5.37 9.26 10.73
C LEU A 25 -4.65 8.75 11.99
N ALA A 26 -3.45 9.25 12.28
CA ALA A 26 -2.57 8.79 13.35
C ALA A 26 -3.20 8.74 14.77
N PRO A 27 -4.18 9.59 15.16
CA PRO A 27 -4.82 9.47 16.47
C PRO A 27 -5.56 8.15 16.68
N GLU A 28 -6.06 7.53 15.61
CA GLU A 28 -6.90 6.32 15.68
C GLU A 28 -6.25 5.11 15.02
N PHE A 29 -5.44 5.33 13.98
CA PHE A 29 -4.85 4.28 13.14
C PHE A 29 -3.34 4.32 13.13
N ARG A 30 -2.72 3.13 13.11
CA ARG A 30 -1.31 2.98 12.73
C ARG A 30 -1.24 2.83 11.22
N VAL A 31 -0.83 3.88 10.51
CA VAL A 31 -0.66 3.84 9.05
C VAL A 31 0.71 3.29 8.69
N THR A 32 0.73 2.22 7.90
CA THR A 32 1.93 1.67 7.24
C THR A 32 1.77 1.85 5.74
N HIS A 33 2.84 2.09 5.01
CA HIS A 33 2.80 2.28 3.56
C HIS A 33 4.13 1.89 2.92
N MET A 34 4.10 1.54 1.64
CA MET A 34 5.32 1.49 0.83
C MET A 34 5.67 2.90 0.34
N ASP A 35 6.94 3.28 0.33
CA ASP A 35 7.35 4.58 -0.21
C ASP A 35 7.00 4.72 -1.69
N ARG A 36 7.35 3.68 -2.48
CA ARG A 36 7.07 3.59 -3.92
C ARG A 36 6.79 2.13 -4.31
N HIS A 37 5.73 1.92 -5.06
CA HIS A 37 5.38 0.66 -5.72
C HIS A 37 6.05 0.54 -7.09
N GLY A 38 6.40 -0.67 -7.54
CA GLY A 38 6.94 -0.94 -8.88
C GLY A 38 8.37 -0.44 -9.13
N HIS A 39 9.14 -0.18 -8.06
CA HIS A 39 10.53 0.26 -8.15
C HIS A 39 11.53 -0.80 -7.67
N ASN A 40 11.05 -1.90 -7.10
CA ASN A 40 11.88 -3.03 -6.73
C ASN A 40 12.13 -3.91 -7.96
N PRO A 41 13.39 -4.11 -8.41
CA PRO A 41 13.69 -4.90 -9.61
C PRO A 41 13.29 -6.38 -9.51
N ARG A 42 12.99 -6.89 -8.30
CA ARG A 42 12.43 -8.23 -8.10
C ARG A 42 11.00 -8.38 -8.62
N PHE A 43 10.29 -7.25 -8.80
CA PHE A 43 8.89 -7.18 -9.21
C PHE A 43 8.75 -6.23 -10.41
N PRO A 44 9.29 -6.61 -11.60
CA PRO A 44 9.19 -5.76 -12.79
C PRO A 44 7.73 -5.53 -13.17
N VAL A 45 7.37 -4.31 -13.57
CA VAL A 45 6.00 -4.00 -13.99
C VAL A 45 5.63 -4.84 -15.22
N ASP A 46 4.56 -5.62 -15.11
CA ASP A 46 4.00 -6.45 -16.18
C ASP A 46 2.63 -5.96 -16.64
N ASP A 47 2.15 -6.55 -17.74
CA ASP A 47 0.78 -6.34 -18.19
C ASP A 47 -0.19 -6.80 -17.09
N ASN A 48 -1.10 -5.91 -16.72
CA ASN A 48 -2.06 -6.12 -15.64
C ASN A 48 -1.44 -6.24 -14.24
N TRP A 49 -0.20 -5.79 -14.00
CA TRP A 49 0.32 -5.53 -12.64
C TRP A 49 0.35 -6.74 -11.68
N ASN A 50 0.49 -7.98 -12.16
CA ASN A 50 0.53 -9.15 -11.27
C ASN A 50 1.79 -9.14 -10.41
N ASN A 51 2.93 -8.78 -10.99
CA ASN A 51 4.18 -8.65 -10.22
C ASN A 51 4.07 -7.57 -9.14
N LEU A 52 3.23 -6.54 -9.34
CA LEU A 52 2.98 -5.51 -8.33
C LEU A 52 2.03 -5.99 -7.23
N LEU A 53 1.14 -6.95 -7.52
CA LEU A 53 0.40 -7.65 -6.47
C LEU A 53 1.34 -8.50 -5.61
N ASP A 54 2.28 -9.22 -6.22
CA ASP A 54 3.29 -9.99 -5.48
C ASP A 54 4.16 -9.08 -4.60
N GLU A 55 4.54 -7.90 -5.09
CA GLU A 55 5.24 -6.89 -4.30
C GLU A 55 4.39 -6.43 -3.10
N LEU A 56 3.09 -6.20 -3.30
CA LEU A 56 2.15 -5.82 -2.24
C LEU A 56 2.02 -6.93 -1.20
N PHE A 57 1.84 -8.19 -1.63
CA PHE A 57 1.72 -9.34 -0.73
C PHE A 57 2.98 -9.51 0.12
N GLU A 58 4.18 -9.37 -0.46
CA GLU A 58 5.43 -9.45 0.32
C GLU A 58 5.47 -8.38 1.43
N GLN A 59 4.90 -7.20 1.22
CA GLN A 59 4.86 -6.16 2.25
C GLN A 59 3.79 -6.41 3.31
N LEU A 60 2.63 -6.94 2.92
CA LEU A 60 1.56 -7.31 3.84
C LEU A 60 1.98 -8.47 4.74
N ASP A 61 2.62 -9.51 4.18
CA ASP A 61 3.08 -10.69 4.92
C ASP A 61 4.07 -10.34 6.04
N ARG A 62 4.92 -9.32 5.83
CA ARG A 62 5.88 -8.83 6.84
C ARG A 62 5.21 -8.29 8.10
N LEU A 63 3.93 -7.91 8.04
CA LEU A 63 3.21 -7.34 9.17
C LEU A 63 2.69 -8.40 10.14
N HIS A 64 2.52 -9.65 9.69
CA HIS A 64 2.04 -10.77 10.51
C HIS A 64 0.74 -10.48 11.28
N GLU A 65 -0.11 -9.59 10.76
CA GLU A 65 -1.38 -9.20 11.37
C GLU A 65 -2.37 -8.72 10.29
N PRO A 66 -3.70 -8.87 10.50
CA PRO A 66 -4.68 -8.34 9.58
C PRO A 66 -4.63 -6.81 9.53
N VAL A 67 -4.87 -6.25 8.34
CA VAL A 67 -4.84 -4.80 8.10
C VAL A 67 -6.06 -4.35 7.30
N TRP A 68 -6.40 -3.08 7.42
CA TRP A 68 -7.28 -2.40 6.48
C TRP A 68 -6.47 -1.97 5.25
N GLY A 69 -6.77 -2.54 4.09
CA GLY A 69 -6.22 -2.10 2.80
C GLY A 69 -6.89 -0.80 2.36
N VAL A 70 -6.12 0.27 2.25
CA VAL A 70 -6.61 1.58 1.80
C VAL A 70 -5.71 2.03 0.64
N GLY A 71 -6.30 2.52 -0.44
CA GLY A 71 -5.46 3.03 -1.53
C GLY A 71 -6.14 4.05 -2.40
N HIS A 72 -5.34 4.89 -3.04
CA HIS A 72 -5.81 5.89 -3.98
C HIS A 72 -5.59 5.41 -5.43
N SER A 73 -6.64 5.44 -6.25
CA SER A 73 -6.59 5.09 -7.67
C SER A 73 -5.90 3.73 -7.91
N PHE A 74 -4.72 3.72 -8.52
CA PHE A 74 -3.87 2.53 -8.69
C PHE A 74 -3.72 1.70 -7.41
N GLY A 75 -3.36 2.32 -6.29
CA GLY A 75 -3.21 1.60 -5.02
C GLY A 75 -4.53 1.04 -4.49
N GLY A 76 -5.65 1.71 -4.76
CA GLY A 76 -6.99 1.20 -4.46
C GLY A 76 -7.31 -0.04 -5.29
N MET A 77 -6.96 -0.03 -6.57
CA MET A 77 -7.11 -1.19 -7.46
C MET A 77 -6.25 -2.38 -7.02
N LEU A 78 -5.01 -2.15 -6.56
CA LEU A 78 -4.17 -3.23 -6.03
C LEU A 78 -4.83 -3.89 -4.81
N HIS A 79 -5.32 -3.10 -3.85
CA HIS A 79 -6.02 -3.66 -2.69
C HIS A 79 -7.32 -4.37 -3.07
N TYR A 80 -8.08 -3.84 -4.04
CA TYR A 80 -9.28 -4.50 -4.55
C TYR A 80 -8.98 -5.87 -5.15
N ARG A 81 -7.88 -5.98 -5.91
CA ARG A 81 -7.45 -7.27 -6.50
C ARG A 81 -6.81 -8.23 -5.49
N ALA A 82 -6.37 -7.72 -4.36
CA ALA A 82 -5.77 -8.51 -3.28
C ALA A 82 -6.81 -9.06 -2.27
N ALA A 83 -8.06 -8.58 -2.32
CA ALA A 83 -9.15 -8.96 -1.43
C ALA A 83 -10.03 -10.06 -2.03
#